data_AF-A0A4Q9QAY1-F1
#
_entry.id   AF-A0A4Q9QAY1-F1
#
_cell.length_a   1.000
_cell.length_b   1.000
_cell.length_c   1.000
_cell.angle_alpha   90.00
_cell.angle_beta   90.00
_cell.angle_gamma   90.00
#
_symmetry.space_group_name_H-M   'P 1'
#
loop_
_entity.id
_entity.type
_entity.pdbx_description
1 polymer ?
#
loop_
_entity_poly.entity_id
_entity_poly.type
_entity_poly.pdbx_seq_one_letter_code
_entity_poly.pdbx_strand_id
1 'polypeptide(L)'
;MHYFSQLFNYDHPWSHVVIGMWHKYPNAHCSHVVTIDVVDRSVDPNTGIVRTERILGCKQKAPTWIVKLFGGSEDAFVREVSFIDPATQTATITSVNLSLSQFATCYETIRYSPASRGQTSFHQTAEIQAQMNLWRTASDKLENWLVQRFEQNAQLGKLGFSDVLRQLWENRDRQQAQTA
;
A
#
# COMPACT_ATOMS: atom_id res chain seq x y z
N MET A 1 -20.58 -0.53 -3.70
CA MET A 1 -19.67 0.08 -2.72
C MET A 1 -19.24 -1.00 -1.77
N HIS A 2 -17.97 -1.37 -1.82
CA HIS A 2 -17.39 -2.40 -0.97
C HIS A 2 -16.40 -1.76 0.00
N TYR A 3 -16.46 -2.20 1.27
CA TYR A 3 -15.59 -1.70 2.32
C TYR A 3 -14.76 -2.86 2.90
N PHE A 4 -13.45 -2.67 2.93
CA PHE A 4 -12.50 -3.58 3.54
C PHE A 4 -11.84 -2.91 4.74
N SER A 5 -11.57 -3.68 5.80
CA SER A 5 -10.77 -3.22 6.92
C SER A 5 -9.96 -4.37 7.53
N GLN A 6 -8.73 -4.07 7.93
CA GLN A 6 -7.93 -4.98 8.75
C GLN A 6 -7.11 -4.22 9.79
N LEU A 7 -6.89 -4.88 10.93
CA LEU A 7 -6.14 -4.38 12.06
C LEU A 7 -5.24 -5.49 12.60
N PHE A 8 -3.96 -5.22 12.75
CA PHE A 8 -3.01 -6.13 13.38
C PHE A 8 -1.75 -5.38 13.84
N ASN A 9 -0.87 -6.05 14.58
CA ASN A 9 0.40 -5.45 15.03
C ASN A 9 1.59 -6.08 14.28
N TYR A 10 2.59 -5.24 13.97
CA TYR A 10 3.93 -5.70 13.64
C TYR A 10 4.77 -5.78 14.92
N ASP A 11 5.57 -6.84 15.05
CA ASP A 11 6.47 -7.08 16.19
C ASP A 11 7.77 -6.25 16.11
N HIS A 12 7.66 -5.00 15.67
CA HIS A 12 8.78 -4.09 15.47
C HIS A 12 8.42 -2.68 15.96
N PRO A 13 9.37 -1.91 16.50
CA PRO A 13 9.15 -0.52 16.87
C PRO A 13 8.70 0.34 15.69
N TRP A 14 7.96 1.42 15.97
CA TRP A 14 7.40 2.27 14.91
C TRP A 14 8.46 2.80 13.94
N SER A 15 9.63 3.19 14.45
CA SER A 15 10.75 3.65 13.61
C SER A 15 11.23 2.58 12.63
N HIS A 16 11.32 1.32 13.08
CA HIS A 16 11.70 0.18 12.24
C HIS A 16 10.66 -0.07 11.14
N VAL A 17 9.37 0.04 11.49
CA VAL A 17 8.27 -0.12 10.54
C VAL A 17 8.27 1.00 9.51
N VAL A 18 8.38 2.26 9.92
CA VAL A 18 8.40 3.40 8.98
C VAL A 18 9.62 3.35 8.06
N ILE A 19 10.80 2.96 8.55
CA ILE A 19 11.98 2.78 7.70
C ILE A 19 11.76 1.61 6.72
N GLY A 20 11.22 0.49 7.22
CA GLY A 20 10.93 -0.67 6.40
C GLY A 20 9.92 -0.37 5.29
N MET A 21 8.94 0.49 5.54
CA MET A 21 7.94 0.90 4.56
C MET A 21 8.58 1.48 3.29
N TRP A 22 9.67 2.27 3.44
CA TRP A 22 10.41 2.81 2.31
C TRP A 22 11.19 1.75 1.53
N HIS A 23 11.48 0.60 2.16
CA HIS A 23 12.19 -0.55 1.59
C HIS A 23 11.25 -1.72 1.28
N LYS A 24 9.93 -1.52 1.35
CA LYS A 24 8.93 -2.58 1.14
C LYS A 24 9.07 -3.24 -0.23
N TYR A 25 9.59 -2.53 -1.22
CA TYR A 25 9.75 -3.02 -2.58
C TYR A 25 11.21 -2.88 -3.05
N PRO A 26 11.68 -3.81 -3.90
CA PRO A 26 10.97 -5.01 -4.37
C PRO A 26 10.82 -6.08 -3.27
N ASN A 27 9.78 -6.90 -3.33
CA ASN A 27 9.66 -8.10 -2.48
C ASN A 27 8.96 -9.24 -3.25
N ALA A 28 9.20 -10.49 -2.82
CA ALA A 28 8.73 -11.70 -3.53
C ALA A 28 7.20 -11.84 -3.61
N HIS A 29 6.47 -11.28 -2.63
CA HIS A 29 5.02 -11.39 -2.54
C HIS A 29 4.29 -10.33 -3.37
N CYS A 30 4.94 -9.21 -3.65
CA CYS A 30 4.38 -8.11 -4.43
C CYS A 30 5.15 -7.86 -5.73
N SER A 31 5.48 -8.93 -6.45
CA SER A 31 6.20 -8.87 -7.75
C SER A 31 5.46 -8.11 -8.86
N HIS A 32 4.17 -7.84 -8.66
CA HIS A 32 3.38 -7.01 -9.56
C HIS A 32 3.74 -5.52 -9.49
N VAL A 33 4.40 -5.04 -8.43
CA VAL A 33 4.89 -3.65 -8.34
C VAL A 33 6.23 -3.59 -9.05
N VAL A 34 6.29 -2.83 -10.14
CA VAL A 34 7.43 -2.77 -11.06
C VAL A 34 8.24 -1.49 -10.86
N THR A 35 7.57 -0.36 -10.65
CA THR A 35 8.24 0.94 -10.45
C THR A 35 7.64 1.69 -9.28
N ILE A 36 8.47 2.52 -8.63
CA ILE A 36 8.06 3.43 -7.56
C ILE A 36 8.85 4.71 -7.73
N ASP A 37 8.14 5.79 -7.99
CA ASP A 37 8.73 7.09 -8.28
C ASP A 37 8.22 8.11 -7.25
N VAL A 38 9.14 8.83 -6.61
CA VAL A 38 8.79 9.96 -5.74
C VAL A 38 8.59 11.18 -6.63
N VAL A 39 7.37 11.71 -6.67
CA VAL A 39 7.04 12.88 -7.50
C VAL A 39 7.13 14.19 -6.71
N ASP A 40 6.88 14.14 -5.41
CA ASP A 40 7.04 15.28 -4.50
C ASP A 40 7.44 14.79 -3.10
N ARG A 41 8.27 15.56 -2.42
CA ARG A 41 8.59 15.34 -1.01
C ARG A 41 8.93 16.67 -0.35
N SER A 42 8.31 16.93 0.78
CA SER A 42 8.52 18.14 1.58
C SER A 42 8.48 17.83 3.07
N VAL A 43 9.10 18.72 3.84
CA VAL A 43 9.05 18.72 5.30
C VAL A 43 8.38 20.01 5.72
N ASP A 44 7.30 19.92 6.49
CA ASP A 44 6.66 21.10 7.05
C ASP A 44 7.60 21.75 8.08
N PRO A 45 7.95 23.03 7.94
CA PRO A 45 8.98 23.66 8.78
C PRO A 45 8.51 23.92 10.22
N ASN A 46 7.21 23.91 10.49
CA ASN A 46 6.65 24.18 11.81
C ASN A 46 6.43 22.90 12.61
N THR A 47 6.00 21.84 11.93
CA THR A 47 5.60 20.56 12.55
C THR A 47 6.62 19.45 12.36
N GLY A 48 7.52 19.56 11.38
CA GLY A 48 8.45 18.51 11.00
C GLY A 48 7.81 17.32 10.27
N ILE A 49 6.53 17.42 9.91
CA ILE A 49 5.81 16.35 9.20
C ILE A 49 6.40 16.20 7.79
N VAL A 50 6.75 14.97 7.44
CA VAL A 50 7.25 14.64 6.11
C VAL A 50 6.09 14.21 5.24
N ARG A 51 5.78 15.01 4.21
CA ARG A 51 4.86 14.62 3.13
C ARG A 51 5.67 14.00 2.01
N THR A 52 5.26 12.83 1.53
CA THR A 52 5.79 12.23 0.30
C THR A 52 4.64 11.82 -0.60
N GLU A 53 4.74 12.16 -1.88
CA GLU A 53 3.86 11.69 -2.93
C GLU A 53 4.64 10.76 -3.87
N ARG A 54 4.06 9.59 -4.13
CA ARG A 54 4.64 8.56 -4.99
C ARG A 54 3.66 8.10 -6.06
N ILE A 55 4.21 7.65 -7.18
CA ILE A 55 3.49 6.88 -8.19
C ILE A 55 4.06 5.47 -8.20
N LEU A 56 3.18 4.48 -8.04
CA LEU A 56 3.52 3.07 -8.13
C LEU A 56 3.04 2.56 -9.49
N GLY A 57 3.97 2.03 -10.28
CA GLY A 57 3.67 1.32 -11.52
C GLY A 57 3.54 -0.17 -11.26
N CYS A 58 2.38 -0.73 -11.60
CA CYS A 58 2.06 -2.13 -11.39
C CYS A 58 1.81 -2.82 -12.74
N LYS A 59 2.31 -4.04 -12.91
CA LYS A 59 1.92 -4.93 -14.00
C LYS A 59 1.02 -6.02 -13.47
N GLN A 60 -0.25 -5.94 -13.81
CA GLN A 60 -1.24 -6.92 -13.39
C GLN A 60 -2.06 -7.37 -14.59
N LYS A 61 -2.15 -8.69 -14.78
CA LYS A 61 -2.98 -9.27 -15.84
C LYS A 61 -4.44 -8.94 -15.58
N ALA A 62 -4.93 -7.88 -16.22
CA ALA A 62 -6.35 -7.57 -16.25
C ALA A 62 -7.08 -8.69 -17.04
N PRO A 63 -8.25 -9.15 -16.56
CA PRO A 63 -9.10 -10.03 -17.34
C PRO A 63 -9.31 -9.51 -18.76
N THR A 64 -9.22 -10.39 -19.75
CA THR A 64 -9.30 -10.02 -21.18
C THR A 64 -10.59 -9.26 -21.53
N TRP A 65 -11.69 -9.53 -20.81
CA TRP A 65 -12.94 -8.79 -20.99
C TRP A 65 -12.83 -7.33 -20.55
N ILE A 66 -12.08 -7.02 -19.48
CA ILE A 66 -11.83 -5.65 -19.01
C ILE A 66 -11.02 -4.90 -20.06
N VAL A 67 -9.93 -5.51 -20.55
CA VAL A 67 -9.08 -4.92 -21.59
C VAL A 67 -9.87 -4.62 -22.87
N LYS A 68 -10.74 -5.57 -23.29
CA LYS A 68 -11.57 -5.43 -24.50
C LYS A 68 -12.70 -4.40 -24.37
N LEU A 69 -13.34 -4.29 -23.21
CA LEU A 69 -14.47 -3.39 -23.00
C LEU A 69 -14.05 -1.96 -22.69
N PHE A 70 -12.94 -1.80 -21.97
CA PHE A 70 -12.59 -0.52 -21.37
C PHE A 70 -11.39 0.16 -22.02
N GLY A 71 -10.66 -0.54 -22.90
CA GLY A 71 -9.44 -0.04 -23.51
C GLY A 71 -8.37 0.19 -22.44
N GLY A 72 -7.49 -0.79 -22.24
CA GLY A 72 -6.48 -0.72 -21.19
C GLY A 72 -5.18 -1.42 -21.57
N SER A 73 -4.09 -0.98 -20.94
CA SER A 73 -2.83 -1.73 -20.85
C SER A 73 -2.90 -2.68 -19.64
N GLU A 74 -2.00 -3.67 -19.58
CA GLU A 74 -1.71 -4.42 -18.34
C GLU A 74 -1.01 -3.55 -17.28
N ASP A 75 -0.62 -2.33 -17.66
CA ASP A 75 -0.04 -1.34 -16.76
C ASP A 75 -1.12 -0.61 -15.95
N ALA A 76 -0.99 -0.68 -14.62
CA ALA A 76 -1.83 0.01 -13.67
C ALA A 76 -0.98 0.97 -12.83
N PHE A 77 -1.45 2.20 -12.66
CA PHE A 77 -0.78 3.20 -11.83
C PHE A 77 -1.60 3.48 -10.58
N VAL A 78 -0.91 3.63 -9.44
CA VAL A 78 -1.48 4.02 -8.15
C VAL A 78 -0.75 5.25 -7.66
N ARG A 79 -1.51 6.26 -7.24
CA ARG A 79 -0.97 7.42 -6.54
C ARG A 79 -1.04 7.16 -5.04
N GLU A 80 0.09 7.37 -4.37
CA GLU A 80 0.22 7.22 -2.93
C GLU A 80 0.69 8.54 -2.32
N VAL A 81 0.04 8.98 -1.23
CA VAL A 81 0.47 10.14 -0.45
C VAL A 81 0.65 9.69 1.01
N SER A 82 1.84 9.89 1.55
CA SER A 82 2.15 9.58 2.95
C SER A 82 2.48 10.83 3.75
N PHE A 83 2.05 10.85 5.00
CA PHE A 83 2.42 11.83 6.02
C PHE A 83 3.05 11.11 7.20
N ILE A 84 4.29 11.48 7.52
CA ILE A 84 5.04 10.91 8.65
C ILE A 84 5.24 12.01 9.69
N ASP A 85 4.64 11.83 10.86
CA ASP A 85 4.76 12.72 12.01
C ASP A 85 5.71 12.08 13.05
N PRO A 86 6.94 12.59 13.18
CA PRO A 86 7.90 12.06 14.16
C PRO A 86 7.53 12.42 15.61
N ALA A 87 6.78 13.49 15.85
CA ALA A 87 6.41 13.94 17.19
C ALA A 87 5.35 13.02 17.81
N THR A 88 4.36 12.62 17.01
CA THR A 88 3.31 11.69 17.44
C THR A 88 3.59 10.23 17.08
N GLN A 89 4.71 9.97 16.41
CA GLN A 89 5.06 8.65 15.85
C GLN A 89 3.90 8.07 15.03
N THR A 90 3.26 8.88 14.21
CA THR A 90 2.17 8.42 13.33
C THR A 90 2.61 8.48 11.88
N ALA A 91 2.34 7.41 11.13
CA ALA A 91 2.48 7.41 9.68
C ALA A 91 1.12 7.10 9.04
N THR A 92 0.61 8.03 8.24
CA THR A 92 -0.65 7.88 7.51
C THR A 92 -0.36 7.84 6.02
N ILE A 93 -0.96 6.90 5.30
CA ILE A 93 -0.78 6.73 3.87
C ILE A 93 -2.16 6.63 3.24
N THR A 94 -2.36 7.34 2.13
CA THR A 94 -3.54 7.20 1.29
C THR A 94 -3.13 6.78 -0.11
N SER A 95 -3.82 5.80 -0.67
CA SER A 95 -3.56 5.28 -2.01
C SER A 95 -4.84 5.34 -2.84
N VAL A 96 -4.72 5.74 -4.11
CA VAL A 96 -5.82 5.72 -5.07
C VAL A 96 -5.34 5.26 -6.44
N ASN A 97 -6.11 4.41 -7.11
CA ASN A 97 -5.79 4.01 -8.48
C ASN A 97 -5.97 5.20 -9.44
N LEU A 98 -4.98 5.40 -10.32
CA LEU A 98 -5.08 6.35 -11.43
C LEU A 98 -5.65 5.66 -12.67
N SER A 99 -5.14 4.46 -12.98
CA SER A 99 -5.68 3.64 -14.08
C SER A 99 -7.08 3.11 -13.75
N LEU A 100 -7.95 3.10 -14.76
CA LEU A 100 -9.36 2.64 -14.66
C LEU A 100 -10.23 3.41 -13.65
N SER A 101 -9.75 4.55 -13.13
CA SER A 101 -10.48 5.40 -12.16
C SER A 101 -11.82 5.93 -12.69
N GLN A 102 -11.96 6.07 -14.01
CA GLN A 102 -13.22 6.42 -14.66
C GLN A 102 -14.31 5.34 -14.54
N PHE A 103 -13.92 4.10 -14.24
CA PHE A 103 -14.83 2.96 -14.12
C PHE A 103 -15.01 2.53 -12.67
N ALA A 104 -13.91 2.54 -11.90
CA ALA A 104 -13.95 2.24 -10.49
C ALA A 104 -12.75 2.83 -9.76
N THR A 105 -13.01 3.30 -8.55
CA THR A 105 -12.02 3.91 -7.66
C THR A 105 -11.85 3.02 -6.43
N CYS A 106 -10.61 2.67 -6.12
CA CYS A 106 -10.18 2.04 -4.89
C CYS A 106 -9.41 3.08 -4.10
N TYR A 107 -9.99 3.53 -2.99
CA TYR A 107 -9.37 4.46 -2.07
C TYR A 107 -8.96 3.71 -0.80
N GLU A 108 -7.66 3.58 -0.59
CA GLU A 108 -7.08 2.91 0.57
C GLU A 108 -6.51 3.94 1.55
N THR A 109 -6.67 3.69 2.84
CA THR A 109 -6.01 4.42 3.91
C THR A 109 -5.31 3.45 4.85
N ILE A 110 -4.05 3.73 5.16
CA ILE A 110 -3.23 2.97 6.11
C ILE A 110 -2.76 3.93 7.21
N ARG A 111 -2.75 3.45 8.45
CA ARG A 111 -2.16 4.13 9.58
C ARG A 111 -1.26 3.19 10.36
N TYR A 112 -0.02 3.65 10.62
CA TYR A 112 0.90 3.06 11.57
C TYR A 112 1.00 3.95 12.80
N SER A 113 0.93 3.35 13.99
CA SER A 113 1.14 4.04 15.26
C SER A 113 1.77 3.09 16.29
N PRO A 114 2.43 3.58 17.34
CA PRO A 114 3.00 2.70 18.36
C PRO A 114 1.90 1.89 19.04
N ALA A 115 2.22 0.64 19.34
CA ALA A 115 1.42 -0.25 20.17
C ALA A 115 2.21 -0.62 21.44
N SER A 116 1.62 -1.44 22.32
CA SER A 116 2.29 -1.87 23.53
C SER A 116 3.54 -2.69 23.24
N ARG A 117 4.49 -2.71 24.19
CA ARG A 117 5.70 -3.57 24.14
C ARG A 117 6.60 -3.36 22.91
N GLY A 118 6.67 -2.13 22.39
CA GLY A 118 7.52 -1.82 21.24
C GLY A 118 7.01 -2.39 19.91
N GLN A 119 5.73 -2.78 19.85
CA GLN A 119 5.07 -3.15 18.61
C GLN A 119 4.56 -1.90 17.87
N THR A 120 4.14 -2.09 16.62
CA THR A 120 3.47 -1.06 15.82
C THR A 120 2.10 -1.56 15.40
N SER A 121 1.05 -0.82 15.74
CA SER A 121 -0.30 -1.06 15.24
C SER A 121 -0.39 -0.66 13.78
N PHE A 122 -0.97 -1.53 12.98
CA PHE A 122 -1.30 -1.30 11.58
C PHE A 122 -2.81 -1.37 11.40
N HIS A 123 -3.39 -0.27 10.94
CA HIS A 123 -4.80 -0.19 10.57
C HIS A 123 -4.92 0.17 9.10
N GLN A 124 -5.61 -0.66 8.32
CA GLN A 124 -5.86 -0.42 6.91
C GLN A 124 -7.36 -0.48 6.64
N THR A 125 -7.83 0.47 5.85
CA THR A 125 -9.19 0.49 5.33
C THR A 125 -9.13 0.72 3.83
N ALA A 126 -10.12 0.20 3.10
CA ALA A 126 -10.29 0.54 1.70
C ALA A 126 -11.74 0.61 1.31
N GLU A 127 -12.05 1.55 0.44
CA GLU A 127 -13.35 1.76 -0.14
C GLU A 127 -13.26 1.60 -1.65
N ILE A 128 -14.08 0.71 -2.20
CA ILE A 128 -14.15 0.44 -3.64
C ILE A 128 -15.51 0.90 -4.15
N GLN A 129 -15.47 1.82 -5.11
CA GLN A 129 -16.64 2.43 -5.73
C GLN A 129 -16.61 2.20 -7.24
N ALA A 130 -17.57 1.47 -7.79
CA ALA A 130 -17.79 1.41 -9.24
C ALA A 130 -18.63 2.61 -9.69
N GLN A 131 -18.24 3.26 -10.79
CA GLN A 131 -18.80 4.53 -11.26
C GLN A 131 -19.63 4.40 -12.56
N MET A 132 -20.08 3.20 -12.92
CA MET A 132 -20.80 2.98 -14.18
C MET A 132 -22.32 2.81 -13.98
N ASN A 133 -23.06 3.88 -14.31
CA ASN A 133 -24.53 3.91 -14.26
C ASN A 133 -25.21 3.22 -15.47
N LEU A 134 -24.51 3.10 -16.60
CA LEU A 134 -25.10 2.61 -17.87
C LEU A 134 -24.99 1.08 -18.08
N TRP A 135 -24.15 0.36 -17.33
CA TRP A 135 -23.85 -1.06 -17.57
C TRP A 135 -23.73 -1.87 -16.27
N ARG A 136 -24.80 -1.93 -15.46
CA ARG A 136 -24.78 -2.54 -14.11
C ARG A 136 -24.04 -3.89 -14.05
N THR A 137 -24.32 -4.82 -14.95
CA THR A 137 -23.68 -6.15 -14.95
C THR A 137 -22.18 -6.11 -15.21
N ALA A 138 -21.68 -5.16 -16.01
CA ALA A 138 -20.26 -4.97 -16.23
C ALA A 138 -19.61 -4.27 -15.02
N SER A 139 -20.31 -3.29 -14.43
CA SER A 139 -19.93 -2.61 -13.19
C SER A 139 -19.74 -3.60 -12.04
N ASP A 140 -20.71 -4.49 -11.82
CA ASP A 140 -20.68 -5.47 -10.75
C ASP A 140 -19.52 -6.46 -10.92
N LYS A 141 -19.23 -6.88 -12.16
CA LYS A 141 -18.09 -7.76 -12.45
C LYS A 141 -16.76 -7.05 -12.20
N LEU A 142 -16.66 -5.78 -12.55
CA LEU A 142 -15.45 -4.98 -12.35
C LEU A 142 -15.21 -4.72 -10.86
N GLU A 143 -16.26 -4.34 -10.13
CA GLU A 143 -16.23 -4.14 -8.67
C GLU A 143 -15.77 -5.43 -7.98
N ASN A 144 -16.41 -6.56 -8.26
CA ASN A 144 -16.02 -7.85 -7.68
C ASN A 144 -14.57 -8.24 -8.00
N TRP A 145 -14.11 -7.98 -9.23
CA TRP A 145 -12.73 -8.24 -9.59
C TRP A 145 -11.75 -7.35 -8.80
N LEU A 146 -12.02 -6.04 -8.71
CA LEU A 146 -11.19 -5.10 -7.94
C LEU A 146 -11.16 -5.46 -6.45
N VAL A 147 -12.29 -5.82 -5.86
CA VAL A 147 -12.39 -6.28 -4.47
C VAL A 147 -11.50 -7.49 -4.24
N GLN A 148 -11.68 -8.56 -5.05
CA GLN A 148 -10.87 -9.78 -4.91
C GLN A 148 -9.37 -9.50 -5.09
N ARG A 149 -9.01 -8.64 -6.04
CA ARG A 149 -7.61 -8.26 -6.25
C ARG A 149 -7.06 -7.48 -5.07
N PHE A 150 -7.82 -6.52 -4.55
CA PHE A 150 -7.41 -5.71 -3.43
C PHE A 150 -7.18 -6.58 -2.18
N GLU A 151 -8.12 -7.46 -1.84
CA GLU A 151 -8.00 -8.38 -0.71
C GLU A 151 -6.76 -9.28 -0.83
N GLN A 152 -6.50 -9.83 -2.02
CA GLN A 152 -5.31 -10.63 -2.28
C GLN A 152 -4.02 -9.80 -2.09
N ASN A 153 -3.99 -8.59 -2.64
CA ASN A 153 -2.84 -7.69 -2.52
C ASN A 153 -2.60 -7.24 -1.08
N ALA A 154 -3.66 -7.06 -0.29
CA ALA A 154 -3.57 -6.68 1.12
C ALA A 154 -2.94 -7.81 1.96
N GLN A 155 -3.32 -9.07 1.72
CA GLN A 155 -2.72 -10.23 2.40
C GLN A 155 -1.25 -10.44 2.00
N LEU A 156 -0.95 -10.39 0.70
CA LEU A 156 0.41 -10.48 0.18
C LEU A 156 1.27 -9.31 0.69
N GLY A 157 0.70 -8.11 0.78
CA GLY A 157 1.35 -6.93 1.30
C GLY A 157 1.76 -7.08 2.77
N LYS A 158 0.91 -7.68 3.60
CA LYS A 158 1.22 -7.97 5.00
C LYS A 158 2.39 -8.96 5.12
N LEU A 159 2.32 -10.08 4.38
CA LEU A 159 3.35 -11.12 4.42
C LEU A 159 4.70 -10.59 3.91
N GLY A 160 4.69 -9.97 2.73
CA GLY A 160 5.90 -9.41 2.14
C GLY A 160 6.51 -8.31 2.99
N PHE A 161 5.70 -7.45 3.60
CA PHE A 161 6.25 -6.42 4.46
C PHE A 161 6.81 -6.97 5.78
N SER A 162 6.16 -7.99 6.37
CA SER A 162 6.69 -8.70 7.54
C SER A 162 8.06 -9.33 7.25
N ASP A 163 8.22 -9.93 6.06
CA ASP A 163 9.49 -10.51 5.64
C ASP A 163 10.59 -9.45 5.44
N VAL A 164 10.24 -8.30 4.86
CA VAL A 164 11.17 -7.15 4.72
C VAL A 164 11.65 -6.66 6.09
N LEU A 165 10.74 -6.49 7.05
CA LEU A 165 11.12 -6.04 8.39
C LEU A 165 12.07 -7.03 9.07
N ARG A 166 11.77 -8.33 8.97
CA ARG A 166 12.64 -9.40 9.46
C ARG A 166 14.04 -9.31 8.85
N GLN A 167 14.12 -9.13 7.53
CA GLN A 167 15.39 -9.07 6.81
C GLN A 167 16.21 -7.83 7.15
N LEU A 168 15.57 -6.67 7.33
CA LEU A 168 16.26 -5.42 7.63
C LEU A 168 16.84 -5.38 9.04
N TRP A 169 16.13 -5.95 10.02
CA TRP A 169 16.46 -5.77 11.43
C TRP A 169 17.07 -7.02 12.07
N GLU A 170 16.48 -8.20 11.90
CA GLU A 170 16.98 -9.40 12.58
C GLU A 170 18.30 -9.91 12.00
N ASN A 171 18.52 -9.79 10.68
CA ASN A 171 19.78 -10.18 10.06
C ASN A 171 20.93 -9.23 10.46
N ARG A 172 20.61 -7.95 10.63
CA ARG A 172 21.58 -6.94 11.04
C ARG A 172 22.05 -7.17 12.48
N ASP A 173 21.12 -7.45 13.37
CA ASP A 173 21.43 -7.73 14.78
C ASP A 173 22.28 -9.01 14.92
N ARG A 174 22.00 -10.04 14.12
CA ARG A 174 22.81 -11.28 14.08
C ARG A 174 24.23 -11.04 13.57
N GLN A 175 24.40 -10.21 12.53
CA GLN A 175 25.73 -9.90 12.01
C GLN A 175 26.55 -9.09 13.00
N GLN A 176 25.94 -8.09 13.66
CA GLN A 176 26.61 -7.28 14.68
C GLN A 176 27.03 -8.12 15.89
N ALA A 177 26.19 -9.05 16.33
CA ALA A 177 26.50 -9.98 17.42
C ALA A 177 27.60 -11.01 17.07
N GLN A 178 27.86 -11.29 15.79
CA GLN A 178 28.94 -12.19 15.35
C GLN A 178 30.28 -11.47 15.17
N THR A 179 30.27 -10.14 15.03
CA THR A 179 31.47 -9.30 14.87
C THR A 179 31.95 -8.64 16.17
N ALA A 180 31.21 -8.81 17.27
CA ALA A 180 31.54 -8.32 18.61
C ALA A 180 32.09 -9.45 19.49
#